data_AF-M7YY08-F1
#
_entry.id   AF-M7YY08-F1
#
_cell.length_a   1.000
_cell.length_b   1.000
_cell.length_c   1.000
_cell.angle_alpha   90.00
_cell.angle_beta   90.00
_cell.angle_gamma   90.00
#
_symmetry.space_group_name_H-M   'P 1'
#
loop_
_entity.id
_entity.type
_entity.pdbx_description
1 polymer ?
#
loop_
_entity_poly.entity_id
_entity_poly.type
_entity_poly.pdbx_seq_one_letter_code
_entity_poly.pdbx_strand_id
1 'polypeptide(L)'
;MAFVVLRQSMSTVQCVLVASADAGVSTQMVRFATSLSKESIVDVEGVVTLPKEPLKATTQQVEIQVRKVYCINRAIPTLPINLEDAARSEAEFEKAEQNGEKLVRVLQDTRLNYRAIDLRTPANQAIFRIQCHVENQGILP
;
A
#
# COMPACT_ATOMS: atom_id res chain seq x y z
N MET A 1 9.35 -5.80 16.81
CA MET A 1 8.27 -6.19 15.89
C MET A 1 8.02 -5.05 14.92
N ALA A 2 7.63 -5.33 13.68
CA ALA A 2 7.22 -4.33 12.71
C ALA A 2 6.04 -4.85 11.87
N PHE A 3 5.20 -3.91 11.42
CA PHE A 3 4.09 -4.17 10.51
C PHE A 3 4.36 -3.41 9.21
N VAL A 4 4.19 -4.10 8.09
CA VAL A 4 4.35 -3.53 6.75
C VAL A 4 3.12 -3.91 5.95
N VAL A 5 2.51 -2.96 5.23
CA VAL A 5 1.45 -3.27 4.28
C VAL A 5 2.08 -3.39 2.90
N LEU A 6 1.98 -4.56 2.29
CA LEU A 6 2.34 -4.74 0.89
C LEU A 6 1.12 -4.47 0.03
N ARG A 7 1.34 -3.75 -1.08
CA ARG A 7 0.31 -3.43 -2.05
C ARG A 7 0.75 -3.88 -3.42
N GLN A 8 -0.13 -4.62 -4.10
CA GLN A 8 0.00 -4.92 -5.52
C GLN A 8 -1.29 -4.52 -6.23
N SER A 9 -1.21 -3.48 -7.06
CA SER A 9 -2.38 -2.85 -7.67
C SER A 9 -3.45 -2.48 -6.62
N MET A 10 -4.62 -3.13 -6.66
CA MET A 10 -5.75 -2.88 -5.74
C MET A 10 -5.76 -3.81 -4.52
N SER A 11 -4.85 -4.77 -4.43
CA SER A 11 -4.81 -5.72 -3.32
C SER A 11 -3.74 -5.31 -2.30
N THR A 12 -4.08 -5.39 -1.03
CA THR A 12 -3.17 -5.14 0.09
C THR A 12 -3.19 -6.28 1.10
N VAL A 13 -2.02 -6.60 1.65
CA VAL A 13 -1.84 -7.66 2.66
C VAL A 13 -0.93 -7.16 3.78
N GLN A 14 -1.25 -7.54 5.02
CA GLN A 14 -0.43 -7.23 6.18
C GLN A 14 0.75 -8.19 6.25
N CYS A 15 1.95 -7.65 6.47
CA CYS A 15 3.15 -8.40 6.75
C CYS A 15 3.63 -8.09 8.17
N VAL A 16 3.97 -9.14 8.89
CA VAL A 16 4.39 -9.09 10.29
C VAL A 16 5.83 -9.59 10.39
N LEU A 17 6.70 -8.75 10.95
CA LEU A 17 8.10 -9.08 11.24
C LEU A 17 8.32 -9.10 12.75
N VAL A 18 8.56 -10.29 13.31
CA VAL A 18 8.90 -10.47 14.73
C VAL A 18 10.31 -11.05 14.81
N ALA A 19 11.20 -10.36 15.53
CA ALA A 19 12.54 -10.87 15.76
C ALA A 19 12.45 -12.17 16.58
N SER A 20 12.94 -13.27 16.01
CA SER A 20 12.90 -14.59 16.62
C SER A 20 13.97 -15.48 15.94
N ALA A 21 14.72 -16.23 16.76
CA ALA A 21 15.72 -17.16 16.29
C ALA A 21 15.07 -18.30 15.47
N ASP A 22 13.95 -18.85 15.95
CA ASP A 22 13.17 -19.88 15.25
C ASP A 22 12.57 -19.35 13.94
N ALA A 23 12.31 -18.05 13.89
CA ALA A 23 11.81 -17.40 12.70
C ALA A 23 12.89 -17.17 11.63
N GLY A 24 14.17 -17.20 12.02
CA GLY A 24 15.28 -16.70 11.19
C GLY A 24 15.26 -15.17 11.02
N VAL A 25 14.48 -14.45 11.83
CA VAL A 25 14.30 -12.99 11.72
C VAL A 25 15.11 -12.30 12.80
N SER A 26 16.12 -11.53 12.40
CA SER A 26 16.96 -10.77 13.33
C SER A 26 16.38 -9.40 13.66
N THR A 27 16.84 -8.79 14.75
CA THR A 27 16.49 -7.40 15.08
C THR A 27 16.99 -6.44 13.99
N GLN A 28 18.12 -6.73 13.34
CA GLN A 28 18.62 -5.96 12.21
C GLN A 28 17.67 -6.04 11.00
N MET A 29 17.07 -7.20 10.73
CA MET A 29 16.08 -7.35 9.65
C MET A 29 14.82 -6.52 9.92
N VAL A 30 14.33 -6.49 11.16
CA VAL A 30 13.19 -5.64 11.56
C VAL A 30 13.54 -4.16 11.36
N ARG A 31 14.76 -3.74 11.73
CA ARG A 31 15.26 -2.36 11.49
C ARG A 31 15.39 -2.05 9.99
N PHE A 32 15.88 -3.01 9.20
CA PHE A 32 15.98 -2.87 7.76
C PHE A 32 14.59 -2.65 7.13
N ALA A 33 13.61 -3.50 7.45
CA ALA A 33 12.26 -3.40 6.92
C ALA A 33 11.58 -2.06 7.29
N THR A 34 11.76 -1.60 8.53
CA THR A 34 11.23 -0.29 8.98
C THR A 34 11.96 0.91 8.38
N SER A 35 13.20 0.72 7.88
CA SER A 35 13.96 1.77 7.18
C SER A 35 13.59 1.93 5.71
N LEU A 36 12.77 1.04 5.15
CA LEU A 36 12.34 1.13 3.76
C LEU A 36 11.36 2.30 3.59
N SER A 37 11.63 3.14 2.60
CA SER A 37 10.74 4.22 2.20
C SER A 37 9.46 3.66 1.59
N LYS A 38 8.34 4.37 1.81
CA LYS A 38 7.05 4.05 1.19
C LYS A 38 7.21 3.95 -0.33
N GLU A 39 6.44 3.06 -0.96
CA GLU A 39 6.51 2.74 -2.39
C GLU A 39 7.80 2.03 -2.88
N SER A 40 8.69 1.61 -1.97
CA SER A 40 9.78 0.67 -2.32
C SER A 40 9.21 -0.67 -2.78
N ILE A 41 9.80 -1.23 -3.84
CA ILE A 41 9.44 -2.56 -4.35
C ILE A 41 10.29 -3.59 -3.63
N VAL A 42 9.62 -4.59 -3.07
CA VAL A 42 10.24 -5.63 -2.25
C VAL A 42 9.78 -7.01 -2.68
N ASP A 43 10.67 -7.98 -2.54
CA ASP A 43 10.33 -9.40 -2.56
C ASP A 43 10.30 -9.90 -1.12
N VAL A 44 9.22 -10.59 -0.77
CA VAL A 44 8.97 -11.07 0.59
C VAL A 44 8.67 -12.56 0.55
N GLU A 45 9.40 -13.33 1.35
CA GLU A 45 9.13 -14.74 1.61
C GLU A 45 8.62 -14.87 3.04
N GLY A 46 7.55 -15.60 3.25
CA GLY A 46 6.94 -15.77 4.57
C GLY A 46 5.85 -16.83 4.60
N VAL A 47 5.33 -17.09 5.79
CA VAL A 47 4.23 -18.03 6.02
C VAL A 47 2.92 -17.25 6.12
N VAL A 48 1.92 -17.66 5.34
CA VAL A 48 0.57 -17.07 5.41
C VAL A 48 -0.14 -17.60 6.66
N THR A 49 -0.66 -16.71 7.48
CA THR A 49 -1.39 -17.04 8.71
C THR A 49 -2.70 -16.28 8.81
N LEU A 50 -3.66 -16.84 9.54
CA LEU A 50 -4.89 -16.14 9.89
C LEU A 50 -4.63 -15.23 11.11
N PRO A 51 -4.99 -13.94 11.03
CA PRO A 51 -4.85 -13.03 12.16
C PRO A 51 -5.87 -13.38 13.25
N LYS A 52 -5.53 -13.08 14.51
CA LYS A 52 -6.44 -13.32 15.65
C LYS A 52 -7.69 -12.42 15.61
N GLU A 53 -7.51 -11.21 15.11
CA GLU A 53 -8.57 -10.22 14.93
C GLU A 53 -8.71 -9.86 13.45
N PRO A 54 -9.93 -9.56 12.96
CA PRO A 54 -10.13 -9.14 11.57
C PRO A 54 -9.32 -7.90 11.20
N LEU A 55 -8.71 -7.93 10.01
CA LEU A 55 -7.90 -6.82 9.51
C LEU A 55 -8.79 -5.74 8.91
N LYS A 56 -8.63 -4.50 9.39
CA LYS A 56 -9.39 -3.33 8.92
C LYS A 56 -8.70 -2.54 7.82
N ALA A 57 -7.36 -2.58 7.78
CA ALA A 57 -6.56 -1.72 6.91
C ALA A 57 -6.16 -2.37 5.58
N THR A 58 -6.41 -3.67 5.41
CA THR A 58 -5.98 -4.44 4.24
C THR A 58 -7.16 -5.12 3.56
N THR A 59 -7.07 -5.30 2.23
CA THR A 59 -8.12 -5.97 1.48
C THR A 59 -8.14 -7.48 1.76
N GLN A 60 -6.98 -8.06 2.04
CA GLN A 60 -6.86 -9.48 2.38
C GLN A 60 -7.07 -9.69 3.89
N GLN A 61 -7.79 -10.75 4.26
CA GLN A 61 -8.05 -11.18 5.65
C GLN A 61 -7.05 -12.23 6.14
N VAL A 62 -5.83 -12.15 5.64
CA VAL A 62 -4.68 -12.98 6.03
C VAL A 62 -3.49 -12.07 6.27
N GLU A 63 -2.50 -12.56 7.02
CA GLU A 63 -1.23 -11.88 7.20
C GLU A 63 -0.05 -12.78 6.84
N ILE A 64 1.08 -12.18 6.51
CA ILE A 64 2.32 -12.90 6.16
C ILE A 64 3.30 -12.74 7.31
N GLN A 65 3.64 -13.85 7.96
CA GLN A 65 4.76 -13.93 8.91
C GLN A 65 6.07 -13.99 8.13
N VAL A 66 6.72 -12.84 7.99
CA VAL A 66 7.88 -12.66 7.11
C VAL A 66 9.09 -13.45 7.60
N ARG A 67 9.77 -14.11 6.67
CA ARG A 67 11.01 -14.87 6.88
C ARG A 67 12.19 -14.26 6.13
N LYS A 68 11.95 -13.71 4.94
CA LYS A 68 12.95 -12.96 4.16
C LYS A 68 12.30 -11.72 3.54
N VAL A 69 13.06 -10.64 3.44
CA VAL A 69 12.65 -9.41 2.75
C VAL A 69 13.84 -8.86 1.99
N TYR A 70 13.66 -8.63 0.71
CA TYR A 70 14.65 -8.05 -0.18
C TYR A 70 14.09 -6.78 -0.80
N CYS A 71 14.88 -5.71 -0.79
CA CYS A 71 14.50 -4.48 -1.50
C CYS A 71 15.03 -4.55 -2.92
N ILE A 72 14.12 -4.69 -3.88
CA ILE A 72 14.43 -4.77 -5.31
C ILE A 72 14.64 -3.37 -5.88
N ASN A 73 13.78 -2.42 -5.48
CA ASN A 73 13.91 -1.02 -5.84
C ASN A 73 13.54 -0.16 -4.64
N ARG A 74 14.49 0.63 -4.15
CA ARG A 74 14.27 1.55 -3.03
C ARG A 74 13.71 2.87 -3.55
N ALA A 75 12.55 3.25 -3.05
CA ALA A 75 11.94 4.54 -3.37
C ALA A 75 12.69 5.70 -2.71
N ILE A 76 12.50 6.91 -3.23
CA ILE A 76 13.00 8.12 -2.57
C ILE A 76 12.34 8.30 -1.18
N PRO A 77 13.06 8.79 -0.16
CA PRO A 77 12.51 8.92 1.20
C PRO A 77 11.31 9.86 1.31
N THR A 78 11.33 10.94 0.54
CA THR A 78 10.28 11.96 0.52
C THR A 78 9.55 11.89 -0.81
N LEU A 79 8.35 11.29 -0.79
CA LEU A 79 7.51 11.23 -1.98
C LEU A 79 6.87 12.61 -2.23
N PRO A 80 6.72 13.03 -3.50
CA PRO A 80 6.06 14.29 -3.84
C PRO A 80 4.56 14.27 -3.53
N ILE A 81 3.96 13.08 -3.46
CA ILE A 81 2.58 12.83 -3.05
C ILE A 81 2.54 11.55 -2.21
N ASN A 82 1.83 11.57 -1.08
CA ASN A 82 1.49 10.34 -0.36
C ASN A 82 0.28 9.66 -0.99
N LEU A 83 0.37 8.35 -1.19
CA LEU A 83 -0.71 7.58 -1.77
C LEU A 83 -1.98 7.61 -0.90
N GLU A 84 -1.83 7.59 0.43
CA GLU A 84 -2.97 7.61 1.35
C GLU A 84 -3.73 8.93 1.24
N ASP A 85 -3.02 10.07 1.19
CA ASP A 85 -3.64 11.40 1.04
C ASP A 85 -4.36 11.54 -0.32
N ALA A 86 -3.78 10.99 -1.39
CA ALA A 86 -4.35 11.02 -2.73
C ALA A 86 -5.52 10.04 -2.94
N ALA A 87 -5.66 9.04 -2.06
CA ALA A 87 -6.71 8.02 -2.13
C ALA A 87 -7.97 8.38 -1.33
N ARG A 88 -7.95 9.45 -0.52
CA ARG A 88 -9.10 9.89 0.27
C ARG A 88 -10.26 10.35 -0.59
N SER A 89 -11.46 9.97 -0.19
CA SER A 89 -12.72 10.40 -0.78
C SER A 89 -13.20 11.75 -0.22
N GLU A 90 -14.07 12.43 -0.95
CA GLU A 90 -14.74 13.66 -0.47
C GLU A 90 -15.48 13.43 0.85
N ALA A 91 -16.15 12.28 1.00
CA ALA A 91 -16.84 11.91 2.22
C ALA A 91 -15.89 11.78 3.44
N GLU A 92 -14.62 11.41 3.24
CA GLU A 92 -13.62 11.41 4.31
C GLU A 92 -13.18 12.82 4.67
N PHE A 93 -13.05 13.73 3.69
CA PHE A 93 -12.75 15.13 3.95
C PHE A 93 -13.89 15.83 4.70
N GLU A 94 -15.15 15.61 4.30
CA GLU A 94 -16.32 16.16 4.98
C GLU A 94 -16.41 15.68 6.44
N LYS A 95 -16.17 14.39 6.69
CA LYS A 95 -16.14 13.83 8.06
C LYS A 95 -14.99 14.42 8.90
N ALA A 96 -13.81 14.58 8.31
CA ALA A 96 -12.68 15.18 9.00
C ALA A 96 -12.97 16.63 9.37
N GLU A 97 -13.55 17.41 8.46
CA GLU A 97 -13.94 18.80 8.71
C GLU A 97 -14.97 18.91 9.84
N GLN A 98 -15.98 18.03 9.87
CA GLN A 98 -16.96 17.94 10.97
C GLN A 98 -16.30 17.63 12.32
N ASN A 99 -15.25 16.81 12.32
CA ASN A 99 -14.48 16.46 13.52
C ASN A 99 -13.41 17.52 13.88
N GLY A 100 -13.28 18.59 13.09
CA GLY A 100 -12.24 19.62 13.26
C GLY A 100 -10.83 19.16 12.87
N GLU A 101 -10.70 18.04 12.14
CA GLU A 101 -9.45 17.48 11.67
C GLU A 101 -9.06 18.07 10.30
N LYS A 102 -7.82 18.54 10.17
CA LYS A 102 -7.28 19.01 8.89
C LYS A 102 -6.52 17.90 8.19
N LEU A 103 -7.14 17.30 7.18
CA LEU A 103 -6.49 16.34 6.29
C LEU A 103 -5.81 17.05 5.12
N VAL A 104 -4.67 16.51 4.69
CA VAL A 104 -3.99 16.99 3.49
C VAL A 104 -4.81 16.60 2.26
N ARG A 105 -5.13 17.59 1.42
CA ARG A 105 -5.80 17.39 0.13
C ARG A 105 -4.82 17.58 -1.01
N VAL A 106 -4.70 16.56 -1.86
CA VAL A 106 -3.81 16.61 -3.02
C VAL A 106 -4.55 17.25 -4.19
N LEU A 107 -4.16 18.48 -4.54
CA LEU A 107 -4.79 19.25 -5.62
C LEU A 107 -4.50 18.66 -7.01
N GLN A 108 -5.37 18.96 -7.97
CA GLN A 108 -5.32 18.41 -9.32
C GLN A 108 -3.97 18.64 -10.00
N ASP A 109 -3.40 19.85 -9.93
CA ASP A 109 -2.12 20.17 -10.54
C ASP A 109 -0.99 19.28 -10.00
N THR A 110 -0.95 19.07 -8.68
CA THR A 110 0.03 18.17 -8.05
C THR A 110 -0.15 16.75 -8.56
N ARG A 111 -1.40 16.25 -8.64
CA ARG A 111 -1.69 14.90 -9.15
C ARG A 111 -1.26 14.71 -10.60
N LEU A 112 -1.47 15.72 -11.45
CA LEU A 112 -1.07 15.69 -12.85
C LEU A 112 0.46 15.80 -13.02
N ASN A 113 1.13 16.63 -12.22
CA ASN A 113 2.58 16.74 -12.22
C ASN A 113 3.29 15.44 -11.81
N TYR A 114 2.67 14.64 -10.93
CA TYR A 114 3.19 13.35 -10.47
C TYR A 114 2.27 12.18 -10.83
N ARG A 115 1.76 12.18 -12.06
CA ARG A 115 0.74 11.23 -12.53
C ARG A 115 1.13 9.76 -12.37
N ALA A 116 2.42 9.43 -12.49
CA ALA A 116 2.91 8.06 -12.31
C ALA A 116 2.67 7.50 -10.88
N ILE A 117 2.67 8.36 -9.86
CA ILE A 117 2.34 7.98 -8.48
C ILE A 117 0.83 7.99 -8.30
N ASP A 118 0.15 9.02 -8.81
CA ASP A 118 -1.30 9.16 -8.69
C ASP A 118 -2.05 7.97 -9.32
N LEU A 119 -1.58 7.46 -10.46
CA LEU A 119 -2.16 6.27 -11.11
C LEU A 119 -2.11 4.99 -10.26
N ARG A 120 -1.34 4.98 -9.17
CA ARG A 120 -1.25 3.83 -8.26
C ARG A 120 -2.38 3.81 -7.23
N THR A 121 -3.17 4.89 -7.10
CA THR A 121 -4.29 4.91 -6.17
C THR A 121 -5.35 3.86 -6.57
N PRO A 122 -6.05 3.24 -5.62
CA PRO A 122 -7.06 2.23 -5.91
C PRO A 122 -8.14 2.73 -6.89
N ALA A 123 -8.57 3.98 -6.75
CA ALA A 123 -9.56 4.59 -7.62
C ALA A 123 -9.05 4.72 -9.07
N ASN A 124 -7.83 5.23 -9.30
CA ASN A 124 -7.27 5.30 -10.65
C ASN A 124 -7.06 3.91 -11.26
N GLN A 125 -6.56 2.93 -10.47
CA GLN A 125 -6.43 1.55 -10.93
C GLN A 125 -7.76 0.95 -11.37
N ALA A 126 -8.84 1.21 -10.63
CA ALA A 126 -10.18 0.76 -10.99
C ALA A 126 -10.71 1.47 -12.25
N ILE A 127 -10.59 2.80 -12.33
CA ILE A 127 -11.07 3.61 -13.47
C ILE A 127 -10.46 3.10 -14.77
N PHE A 128 -9.14 2.94 -14.86
CA PHE A 128 -8.49 2.53 -16.10
C PHE A 128 -8.76 1.06 -16.46
N ARG A 129 -8.97 0.18 -15.48
CA ARG A 129 -9.39 -1.20 -15.73
C ARG A 129 -10.81 -1.26 -16.31
N ILE A 130 -11.75 -0.49 -15.75
CA ILE A 130 -13.12 -0.40 -16.25
C ILE A 130 -13.14 0.23 -17.64
N GLN A 131 -12.41 1.33 -17.85
CA GLN A 131 -12.27 1.96 -19.16
C GLN A 131 -11.75 0.98 -20.20
N CYS A 132 -10.64 0.29 -19.91
CA CYS A 132 -10.07 -0.73 -20.78
C CYS A 132 -11.09 -1.85 -21.08
N HIS A 133 -11.89 -2.26 -20.09
CA HIS A 133 -12.94 -3.24 -20.31
C HIS A 133 -14.02 -2.72 -21.27
N VAL A 134 -14.49 -1.48 -21.11
CA VAL A 134 -15.50 -0.86 -21.98
C VAL A 134 -14.99 -0.71 -23.42
N GLU A 135 -13.74 -0.27 -23.59
CA GLU A 135 -13.13 -0.10 -24.92
C GLU A 135 -12.93 -1.43 -25.66
N ASN A 136 -12.71 -2.52 -24.91
CA ASN A 136 -12.48 -3.86 -25.48
C ASN A 136 -13.74 -4.73 -25.61
N GLN A 137 -14.93 -4.18 -25.36
CA GLN A 137 -16.22 -4.82 -25.64
C GLN A 137 -16.41 -4.97 -27.16
N GLY A 138 -15.75 -5.96 -27.76
CA GLY A 138 -15.79 -6.26 -29.20
C GLY A 138 -14.53 -6.94 -29.77
N ILE A 139 -13.46 -7.12 -28.98
CA ILE A 139 -12.18 -7.69 -29.45
C ILE A 139 -11.88 -9.07 -28.82
N LEU A 140 -12.72 -9.57 -27.92
CA LEU A 140 -12.63 -10.94 -27.41
C LEU A 140 -13.66 -11.84 -28.13
N PRO A 141 -13.24 -13.00 -28.67
CA PRO A 141 -14.16 -14.02 -29.19
C PRO A 141 -15.05 -14.61 -28.09
#